data_AF-A0A7C2Z5C8-F1
#
_entry.id   AF-A0A7C2Z5C8-F1
#
_cell.length_a   1.000
_cell.length_b   1.000
_cell.length_c   1.000
_cell.angle_alpha   90.00
_cell.angle_beta   90.00
_cell.angle_gamma   90.00
#
_symmetry.space_group_name_H-M   'P 1'
#
loop_
_entity.id
_entity.type
_entity.pdbx_description
1 polymer ?
#
loop_
_entity_poly.entity_id
_entity_poly.type
_entity_poly.pdbx_seq_one_letter_code
_entity_poly.pdbx_strand_id
1 'polypeptide(L)' 'MNFGLAIGIRVVLPNPHQGDISRDLLARILRQAGISREEWEEL' A
#
# COMPACT_ATOMS: atom_id res chain seq x y z
N MET A 1 15.13 19.66 -17.53
CA MET A 1 15.07 18.24 -17.15
C MET A 1 13.81 17.65 -17.78
N ASN A 2 13.95 16.57 -18.54
CA ASN A 2 12.93 16.05 -19.46
C ASN A 2 11.89 15.22 -18.69
N PHE A 3 10.62 15.63 -18.68
CA PHE A 3 9.54 14.82 -18.11
C PHE A 3 8.96 13.95 -19.21
N GLY A 4 9.16 12.63 -19.09
CA GLY A 4 8.59 11.65 -20.00
C GLY A 4 7.07 11.75 -20.06
N LEU A 5 6.51 11.71 -21.27
CA LEU A 5 5.07 11.72 -21.53
C LEU A 5 4.42 10.49 -20.90
N ALA A 6 3.69 10.68 -19.81
CA ALA A 6 2.81 9.65 -19.26
C ALA A 6 1.52 9.60 -20.11
N ILE A 7 1.37 8.57 -20.92
CA ILE A 7 0.12 8.22 -21.60
C ILE A 7 -0.84 7.62 -20.57
N GLY A 8 -1.62 8.47 -19.89
CA GLY A 8 -2.68 8.08 -18.95
C GLY A 8 -3.10 9.20 -18.00
N ILE A 9 -4.36 9.17 -17.53
CA ILE A 9 -4.85 10.13 -16.51
C ILE A 9 -4.22 9.77 -15.16
N ARG A 10 -3.56 10.73 -14.53
CA ARG A 10 -3.10 10.62 -13.12
C ARG A 10 -4.13 11.26 -12.22
N VAL A 11 -4.59 10.52 -11.21
CA VAL A 11 -5.48 11.01 -10.17
C VAL A 11 -4.75 10.93 -8.84
N VAL A 12 -4.85 11.99 -8.03
CA VAL A 12 -4.41 11.98 -6.64
C VAL A 12 -5.59 11.49 -5.80
N LEU A 13 -5.45 10.33 -5.17
CA LEU A 13 -6.42 9.83 -4.20
C LEU A 13 -5.89 10.16 -2.79
N PRO A 14 -6.54 11.07 -2.04
CA PRO A 14 -6.14 11.33 -0.67
C PRO A 14 -6.33 10.05 0.17
N ASN A 15 -5.39 9.78 1.08
CA ASN A 15 -5.56 8.78 2.13
C ASN A 15 -6.03 9.50 3.40
N PRO A 16 -7.35 9.67 3.63
CA PRO A 16 -7.87 10.46 4.76
C PRO A 16 -7.74 9.73 6.10
N HIS A 17 -7.34 8.45 6.09
CA HIS A 17 -7.14 7.66 7.29
C HIS A 17 -5.99 8.23 8.12
N GLN A 18 -6.26 8.47 9.40
CA GLN A 18 -5.31 9.03 10.35
C GLN A 18 -4.88 7.94 11.32
N GLY A 19 -3.59 7.90 11.66
CA GLY A 19 -3.00 6.95 12.62
C GLY A 19 -2.68 5.58 12.02
N ASP A 20 -2.24 4.68 12.90
CA ASP A 20 -1.82 3.34 12.51
C ASP A 20 -3.02 2.44 12.13
N ILE A 21 -2.79 1.53 11.20
CA ILE A 21 -3.77 0.48 10.90
C ILE A 21 -3.90 -0.49 12.06
N SER A 22 -5.11 -1.03 12.27
CA SER A 22 -5.30 -2.06 13.28
C SER A 22 -4.55 -3.34 12.90
N ARG A 23 -4.08 -4.09 13.91
CA ARG A 23 -3.42 -5.39 13.72
C ARG A 23 -4.32 -6.37 12.96
N ASP A 24 -5.63 -6.31 13.16
CA ASP A 24 -6.60 -7.16 12.47
C ASP A 24 -6.69 -6.82 10.97
N LEU A 25 -6.63 -5.53 10.63
CA LEU A 25 -6.63 -5.10 9.23
C LEU A 25 -5.34 -5.53 8.53
N LEU A 26 -4.19 -5.34 9.17
CA LEU A 26 -2.90 -5.82 8.65
C LEU A 26 -2.94 -7.33 8.41
N ALA A 27 -3.40 -8.12 9.37
CA ALA A 27 -3.49 -9.58 9.24
C ALA A 27 -4.38 -10.01 8.08
N ARG A 28 -5.49 -9.31 7.83
CA ARG A 28 -6.38 -9.58 6.70
C ARG A 28 -5.71 -9.30 5.35
N ILE A 29 -4.99 -8.17 5.25
CA ILE A 29 -4.27 -7.78 4.03
C ILE A 29 -3.16 -8.79 3.73
N LEU A 30 -2.32 -9.11 4.70
CA LEU A 30 -1.23 -10.09 4.54
C LEU A 30 -1.77 -11.45 4.07
N ARG A 31 -2.86 -11.94 4.70
CA ARG A 31 -3.52 -13.18 4.28
C ARG A 31 -4.05 -13.13 2.85
N GLN A 32 -4.66 -12.01 2.44
CA GLN A 32 -5.17 -11.85 1.07
C GLN A 32 -4.05 -11.79 0.04
N ALA A 33 -2.90 -11.23 0.42
CA ALA A 33 -1.70 -11.18 -0.40
C ALA A 33 -0.92 -12.51 -0.42
N GLY A 34 -1.24 -13.45 0.47
CA GLY A 34 -0.49 -14.70 0.63
C GLY A 34 0.90 -14.51 1.27
N ILE A 35 1.10 -13.41 2.00
CA ILE A 35 2.37 -13.02 2.63
C ILE A 35 2.33 -13.43 4.10
N SER A 36 3.40 -14.05 4.60
CA SER A 36 3.51 -14.39 6.02
C SER A 36 3.86 -13.15 6.86
N ARG A 37 3.62 -13.23 8.18
CA ARG A 37 4.02 -12.16 9.10
C ARG A 37 5.54 -11.99 9.09
N GLU A 38 6.26 -13.10 9.07
CA GLU A 38 7.72 -13.14 9.12
C GLU A 38 8.32 -12.51 7.86
N GLU A 39 7.80 -12.86 6.67
CA GLU A 39 8.23 -12.25 5.41
C GLU A 39 7.98 -10.73 5.41
N TRP A 40 6.86 -10.28 5.97
CA TRP A 40 6.54 -8.86 6.09
C TRP A 40 7.49 -8.08 7.02
N GLU A 41 7.91 -8.67 8.14
CA GLU A 41 8.76 -7.99 9.13
C GLU A 41 10.25 -7.99 8.74
N GLU A 42 10.66 -8.77 7.75
CA GLU A 42 12.03 -8.81 7.20
C GLU A 42 12.26 -7.82 6.04
N LEU A 43 11.24 -7.02 5.66
CA LEU A 43 11.31 -5.95 4.65
C LEU A 43 11.88 -4.65 5.20
#